data_AF-A0A534ZKN8-F1
#
_entry.id   AF-A0A534ZKN8-F1
#
_cell.length_a   1.000
_cell.length_b   1.000
_cell.length_c   1.000
_cell.angle_alpha   90.00
_cell.angle_beta   90.00
_cell.angle_gamma   90.00
#
_symmetry.space_group_name_H-M   'P 1'
#
loop_
_entity.id
_entity.type
_entity.pdbx_description
1 polymer ?
#
loop_
_entity_poly.entity_id
_entity_poly.type
_entity_poly.pdbx_seq_one_letter_code
_entity_poly.pdbx_strand_id
1 'polypeptide(L)'
;MQLNDDIAAAFHRDGYVLVPRVFTPAELRDLAEHVFHVRQPSAAERSKYGVDGYELLGKNALDELTPNEMLQAERLLRLHLFDARTRQFMLDPRLIGLVRRLWPGEPLAVHALYFP
;
A
#
# COMPACT_ATOMS: atom_id res chain seq x y z
N MET A 1 10.24 18.78 7.73
CA MET A 1 10.48 19.01 6.29
C MET A 1 9.48 20.04 5.82
N GLN A 2 9.94 21.25 5.48
CA GLN A 2 9.07 22.29 4.89
C GLN A 2 8.77 21.85 3.45
N LEU A 3 7.58 21.28 3.26
CA LEU A 3 7.02 20.98 1.95
C LEU A 3 6.48 22.31 1.41
N ASN A 4 7.19 22.92 0.46
CA ASN A 4 6.84 24.22 -0.13
C ASN A 4 5.44 24.19 -0.77
N ASP A 5 4.82 25.37 -0.84
CA ASP A 5 3.55 25.63 -1.54
C ASP A 5 3.61 25.26 -3.05
N ASP A 6 4.82 25.03 -3.57
CA ASP A 6 5.10 24.62 -4.95
C ASP A 6 4.53 23.23 -5.34
N ILE A 7 4.21 22.38 -4.37
CA ILE A 7 3.83 20.97 -4.63
C ILE A 7 2.44 20.87 -5.28
N ALA A 8 1.47 21.66 -4.82
CA ALA A 8 0.13 21.66 -5.41
C ALA A 8 0.16 22.26 -6.83
N ALA A 9 0.94 23.33 -7.04
CA ALA A 9 1.12 23.93 -8.36
C ALA A 9 1.78 22.96 -9.35
N ALA A 10 2.82 22.24 -8.94
CA ALA A 10 3.46 21.21 -9.75
C ALA A 10 2.47 20.07 -10.10
N PHE A 11 1.71 19.59 -9.12
CA PHE A 11 0.70 18.55 -9.33
C PHE A 11 -0.40 18.99 -10.32
N HIS A 12 -0.93 20.22 -10.19
CA HIS A 12 -1.95 20.72 -11.11
C HIS A 12 -1.43 20.96 -12.54
N ARG A 13 -0.15 21.32 -12.69
CA ARG A 13 0.46 21.53 -14.01
C ARG A 13 0.82 20.22 -14.70
N ASP A 14 1.44 19.30 -13.95
CA ASP A 14 2.09 18.12 -14.53
C ASP A 14 1.24 16.85 -14.40
N GLY A 15 0.19 16.87 -13.58
CA GLY A 15 -0.64 15.70 -13.26
C GLY A 15 0.00 14.73 -12.26
N TYR A 16 1.22 15.03 -11.79
CA TYR A 16 1.94 14.27 -10.77
C TYR A 16 2.91 15.18 -10.01
N VAL A 17 3.39 14.72 -8.86
CA VAL A 17 4.48 15.38 -8.12
C VAL A 17 5.33 14.34 -7.41
N LEU A 18 6.65 14.54 -7.40
CA LEU A 18 7.58 13.69 -6.67
C LEU A 18 7.88 14.32 -5.31
N VAL A 19 7.56 13.60 -4.24
CA VAL A 19 7.87 14.01 -2.87
C VAL A 19 8.93 13.06 -2.31
N PRO A 20 10.21 13.43 -2.33
CA PRO A 20 11.27 12.53 -1.87
C PRO A 20 11.24 12.39 -0.35
N ARG A 21 11.69 11.23 0.14
CA ARG A 21 11.98 11.00 1.57
C ARG A 21 10.78 11.24 2.50
N VAL A 22 9.56 10.90 2.06
CA VAL A 22 8.38 10.83 2.95
C VAL A 22 8.61 9.84 4.09
N PHE A 23 9.25 8.72 3.76
CA PHE A 23 9.68 7.69 4.67
C PHE A 23 11.20 7.55 4.63
N THR A 24 11.76 7.13 5.74
CA THR A 24 13.17 6.76 5.86
C THR A 24 13.42 5.41 5.18
N PRO A 25 14.67 5.12 4.76
CA PRO A 25 15.03 3.80 4.24
C PRO A 25 14.81 2.65 5.23
N ALA A 26 14.81 2.93 6.54
CA ALA A 26 14.51 1.91 7.55
C ALA A 26 13.02 1.54 7.54
N GLU A 27 12.13 2.54 7.52
CA GLU A 27 10.68 2.31 7.43
C GLU A 27 10.28 1.56 6.16
N LEU A 28 10.92 1.88 5.02
CA LEU A 28 10.63 1.19 3.76
C LEU A 28 11.11 -0.26 3.76
N ARG A 29 12.28 -0.54 4.35
CA ARG A 29 12.78 -1.92 4.51
C ARG A 29 11.88 -2.73 5.43
N ASP A 30 11.49 -2.15 6.54
CA ASP A 30 10.59 -2.75 7.51
C ASP A 30 9.20 -3.06 6.91
N LEU A 31 8.64 -2.15 6.09
CA LEU A 31 7.41 -2.42 5.35
C LEU A 31 7.60 -3.55 4.33
N ALA A 32 8.69 -3.54 3.57
CA ALA A 32 8.97 -4.58 2.59
C ALA A 32 9.06 -5.94 3.29
N GLU A 33 9.87 -6.06 4.34
CA GLU A 33 9.99 -7.27 5.16
C GLU A 33 8.63 -7.71 5.69
N HIS A 34 7.79 -6.79 6.18
CA HIS A 34 6.45 -7.15 6.62
C HIS A 34 5.60 -7.73 5.49
N VAL A 35 5.48 -7.01 4.37
CA VAL A 35 4.67 -7.41 3.21
C VAL A 35 5.10 -8.78 2.67
N PHE A 36 6.40 -9.07 2.67
CA PHE A 36 6.95 -10.37 2.27
C PHE A 36 6.51 -11.53 3.16
N HIS A 37 6.14 -11.27 4.41
CA HIS A 37 5.78 -12.30 5.38
C HIS A 37 4.31 -12.21 5.83
N VAL A 38 3.47 -11.43 5.12
CA VAL A 38 2.03 -11.37 5.42
C VAL A 38 1.36 -12.69 5.04
N ARG A 39 0.73 -13.32 6.02
CA ARG A 39 -0.09 -14.51 5.79
C ARG A 39 -1.39 -14.16 5.07
N GLN A 40 -1.85 -15.08 4.23
CA GLN A 40 -3.15 -14.94 3.58
C GLN A 40 -4.28 -14.93 4.62
N PRO A 41 -5.27 -14.04 4.51
CA PRO A 41 -6.45 -14.05 5.35
C PRO A 41 -7.28 -15.31 5.12
N SER A 42 -7.98 -15.77 6.16
CA SER A 42 -8.86 -16.94 6.08
C SER A 42 -10.04 -16.71 5.13
N ALA A 43 -10.64 -17.78 4.63
CA ALA A 43 -11.83 -17.69 3.76
C ALA A 43 -12.99 -16.91 4.42
N ALA A 44 -13.16 -17.05 5.73
CA ALA A 44 -14.17 -16.33 6.51
C ALA A 44 -13.90 -14.81 6.54
N GLU A 45 -12.65 -14.40 6.73
CA GLU A 45 -12.25 -13.00 6.70
C GLU A 45 -12.41 -12.39 5.31
N ARG A 46 -12.06 -13.13 4.25
CA ARG A 46 -12.25 -12.67 2.86
C ARG A 46 -13.72 -12.41 2.53
N SER A 47 -14.61 -13.29 2.97
CA SER A 47 -16.07 -13.16 2.77
C SER A 47 -16.64 -11.86 3.38
N LYS A 48 -16.12 -11.42 4.54
CA LYS A 48 -16.54 -10.17 5.20
C LYS A 48 -16.41 -8.93 4.29
N TYR A 49 -15.42 -8.93 3.41
CA TYR A 49 -15.13 -7.80 2.53
C TYR A 49 -15.55 -8.04 1.07
N GLY A 50 -16.25 -9.15 0.78
CA GLY A 50 -16.66 -9.50 -0.59
C GLY A 50 -15.48 -9.77 -1.53
N VAL A 51 -14.32 -10.12 -0.97
CA VAL A 51 -13.07 -10.32 -1.72
C VAL A 51 -12.99 -11.80 -2.14
N ASP A 52 -13.13 -12.07 -3.43
CA ASP A 52 -12.95 -13.43 -3.99
C ASP A 52 -11.46 -13.70 -4.29
N GLY A 53 -11.03 -14.96 -4.24
CA GLY A 53 -9.63 -15.41 -4.20
C GLY A 53 -8.69 -14.97 -5.32
N TYR A 54 -9.18 -14.21 -6.32
CA TYR A 54 -8.41 -13.54 -7.36
C TYR A 54 -7.93 -12.14 -6.98
N GLU A 55 -8.58 -11.47 -6.01
CA GLU A 55 -8.23 -10.13 -5.57
C GLU A 55 -7.06 -10.12 -4.57
N LEU A 56 -6.53 -11.26 -4.15
CA LEU A 56 -5.42 -11.33 -3.17
C LEU A 56 -4.16 -12.01 -3.72
N LEU A 57 -4.10 -12.19 -5.05
CA LEU A 57 -3.10 -12.99 -5.81
C LEU A 57 -1.90 -13.49 -4.99
N GLY A 58 -2.16 -14.64 -4.38
CA GLY A 58 -1.24 -15.70 -4.03
C GLY A 58 -2.15 -16.92 -3.86
N LYS A 59 -2.20 -17.82 -4.84
CA LYS A 59 -2.81 -19.13 -4.58
C LYS A 59 -1.93 -19.77 -3.51
N ASN A 60 -2.51 -20.02 -2.35
CA ASN A 60 -1.84 -20.46 -1.13
C ASN A 60 -0.94 -19.36 -0.52
N ALA A 61 -0.74 -19.41 0.79
CA ALA A 61 -0.11 -18.34 1.57
C ALA A 61 1.27 -17.92 1.02
N LEU A 62 1.73 -16.69 1.30
CA LEU A 62 3.15 -16.34 1.05
C LEU A 62 4.10 -17.36 1.69
N ASP A 63 3.68 -17.97 2.81
CA ASP A 63 4.34 -19.08 3.50
C ASP A 63 4.49 -20.37 2.65
N GLU A 64 3.76 -20.48 1.54
CA GLU A 64 3.75 -21.64 0.64
C GLU A 64 4.31 -21.33 -0.75
N LEU A 65 4.59 -20.07 -1.07
CA LEU A 65 5.17 -19.69 -2.36
C LEU A 65 6.67 -20.01 -2.36
N THR A 66 7.11 -20.81 -3.32
CA THR A 66 8.53 -20.95 -3.63
C THR A 66 9.08 -19.61 -4.15
N PRO A 67 10.40 -19.35 -4.06
CA PRO A 67 11.00 -18.15 -4.64
C PRO A 67 10.65 -17.93 -6.12
N ASN A 68 10.45 -19.01 -6.89
CA ASN A 68 10.03 -18.93 -8.28
C ASN A 68 8.56 -18.50 -8.45
N GLU A 69 7.67 -18.95 -7.55
CA GLU A 69 6.27 -18.50 -7.55
C GLU A 69 6.14 -17.07 -7.05
N MET A 70 7.02 -16.60 -6.16
CA MET A 70 7.08 -15.19 -5.78
C MET A 70 7.46 -14.30 -6.96
N LEU A 71 8.39 -14.74 -7.82
CA LEU A 71 8.75 -14.02 -9.05
C LEU A 71 7.59 -13.95 -10.07
N GLN A 72 6.64 -14.88 -9.98
CA GLN A 72 5.45 -14.96 -10.83
C GLN A 72 4.20 -14.38 -10.18
N ALA A 73 4.19 -14.19 -8.86
CA ALA A 73 3.13 -13.57 -8.09
C ALA A 73 3.20 -12.06 -8.31
N GLU A 74 2.66 -11.60 -9.43
CA GLU A 74 2.92 -10.25 -9.90
C GLU A 74 2.35 -9.16 -8.98
N ARG A 75 1.37 -9.42 -8.08
CA ARG A 75 0.69 -8.35 -7.30
C ARG A 75 0.07 -8.85 -5.98
N LEU A 76 0.37 -8.19 -4.86
CA LEU A 76 -0.42 -8.31 -3.62
C LEU A 76 -1.38 -7.13 -3.53
N LEU A 77 -2.69 -7.38 -3.63
CA LEU A 77 -3.71 -6.31 -3.65
C LEU A 77 -4.44 -6.23 -2.29
N ARG A 78 -4.74 -5.00 -1.87
CA ARG A 78 -5.65 -4.68 -0.75
C ARG A 78 -5.30 -5.31 0.62
N LEU A 79 -4.03 -5.56 0.91
CA LEU A 79 -3.58 -6.07 2.22
C LEU A 79 -4.11 -5.24 3.40
N HIS A 80 -4.26 -3.92 3.24
CA HIS A 80 -4.82 -3.02 4.25
C HIS A 80 -6.21 -3.43 4.78
N LEU A 81 -6.99 -4.22 4.04
CA LEU A 81 -8.27 -4.74 4.52
C LEU A 81 -8.11 -5.80 5.62
N PHE A 82 -7.01 -6.54 5.59
CA PHE A 82 -6.78 -7.73 6.43
C PHE A 82 -5.63 -7.56 7.42
N ASP A 83 -4.64 -6.74 7.08
CA ASP A 83 -3.45 -6.52 7.86
C ASP A 83 -3.39 -5.10 8.44
N ALA A 84 -3.24 -5.03 9.76
CA ALA A 84 -3.27 -3.77 10.49
C ALA A 84 -2.08 -2.86 10.16
N ARG A 85 -0.91 -3.43 9.86
CA ARG A 85 0.32 -2.67 9.64
C ARG A 85 0.35 -2.01 8.27
N THR A 86 0.00 -2.74 7.22
CA THR A 86 -0.21 -2.18 5.87
C THR A 86 -1.33 -1.14 5.87
N ARG A 87 -2.39 -1.33 6.67
CA ARG A 87 -3.41 -0.30 6.90
C ARG A 87 -2.86 0.96 7.56
N GLN A 88 -2.08 0.81 8.62
CA GLN A 88 -1.44 1.95 9.31
C GLN A 88 -0.52 2.72 8.36
N PHE A 89 0.23 2.03 7.51
CA PHE A 89 1.08 2.65 6.52
C PHE A 89 0.27 3.42 5.47
N MET A 90 -0.82 2.84 4.97
CA MET A 90 -1.72 3.50 4.01
C MET A 90 -2.40 4.75 4.59
N LEU A 91 -2.67 4.73 5.90
CA LEU A 91 -3.28 5.83 6.65
C LEU A 91 -2.24 6.71 7.37
N ASP A 92 -0.96 6.65 6.98
CA ASP A 92 0.09 7.42 7.64
C ASP A 92 -0.22 8.93 7.54
N PRO A 93 -0.17 9.69 8.66
CA PRO A 93 -0.48 11.12 8.67
C PRO A 93 0.36 11.95 7.69
N ARG A 94 1.58 11.52 7.36
CA ARG A 94 2.44 12.17 6.36
C ARG A 94 1.83 12.04 4.97
N LEU A 95 1.33 10.85 4.62
CA LEU A 95 0.67 10.62 3.33
C LEU A 95 -0.66 11.37 3.27
N ILE A 96 -1.49 11.26 4.32
CA ILE A 96 -2.77 11.98 4.40
C ILE A 96 -2.54 13.50 4.26
N GLY A 97 -1.53 14.03 4.95
CA GLY A 97 -1.16 15.44 4.87
C GLY A 97 -0.72 15.88 3.48
N LEU A 98 -0.02 15.03 2.74
CA LEU A 98 0.35 15.28 1.33
C LEU A 98 -0.89 15.25 0.43
N VAL A 99 -1.73 14.23 0.53
CA VAL A 99 -2.94 14.10 -0.30
C VAL A 99 -3.87 15.29 -0.09
N ARG A 100 -4.09 15.72 1.16
CA ARG A 100 -4.95 16.88 1.47
C ARG A 100 -4.44 18.20 0.88
N ARG A 101 -3.13 18.33 0.62
CA ARG A 101 -2.56 19.50 -0.06
C ARG A 101 -2.79 19.46 -1.57
N LEU A 102 -2.90 18.27 -2.15
CA LEU A 102 -3.12 18.07 -3.59
C LEU A 102 -4.61 18.09 -3.96
N TRP A 103 -5.45 17.58 -3.05
CA TRP A 103 -6.89 17.46 -3.26
C TRP A 103 -7.64 17.89 -1.98
N PRO A 104 -8.38 19.02 -2.02
CA PRO A 104 -9.16 19.45 -0.86
C PRO A 104 -10.32 18.47 -0.62
N GLY A 105 -10.31 17.80 0.53
CA GLY A 105 -11.32 16.82 0.93
C GLY A 105 -10.77 15.78 1.91
N GLU A 106 -11.64 14.91 2.41
CA GLU A 106 -11.20 13.78 3.24
C GLU A 106 -10.72 12.63 2.34
N PRO A 107 -9.43 12.26 2.40
CA PRO A 107 -8.91 11.19 1.55
C PRO A 107 -9.45 9.83 2.00
N LEU A 108 -9.91 9.04 1.05
CA LEU A 108 -10.34 7.66 1.27
C LEU A 108 -9.32 6.69 0.65
N ALA A 109 -8.87 5.76 1.48
CA ALA A 109 -8.01 4.67 1.09
C ALA A 109 -8.83 3.60 0.32
N VAL A 110 -8.82 3.66 -1.02
CA VAL A 110 -9.65 2.75 -1.85
C VAL A 110 -8.88 1.50 -2.32
N HIS A 111 -7.61 1.66 -2.70
CA HIS A 111 -6.81 0.57 -3.26
C HIS A 111 -5.34 0.69 -2.88
N ALA A 112 -4.70 -0.44 -2.57
CA ALA A 112 -3.27 -0.54 -2.38
C ALA A 112 -2.75 -1.77 -3.14
N LEU A 113 -1.60 -1.61 -3.77
CA LEU A 113 -0.92 -2.64 -4.51
C LEU A 113 0.53 -2.66 -4.04
N TYR A 114 1.01 -3.83 -3.67
CA TYR A 114 2.40 -4.05 -3.30
C TYR A 114 3.06 -4.97 -4.32
N PHE A 115 4.27 -4.59 -4.73
CA PHE A 115 5.17 -5.40 -5.53
C PHE A 115 6.30 -5.92 -4.64
N PRO A 116 6.60 -7.22 -4.67
CA PRO A 116 7.84 -7.76 -4.10
C PRO A 116 9.07 -7.25 -4.87
#